data_AF-A0AA47HXZ8-F1
#
_entry.id   AF-A0AA47HXZ8-F1
#
_cell.length_a   1.000
_cell.length_b   1.000
_cell.length_c   1.000
_cell.angle_alpha   90.00
_cell.angle_beta   90.00
_cell.angle_gamma   90.00
#
_symmetry.space_group_name_H-M   'P 1'
#
loop_
_entity.id
_entity.type
_entity.pdbx_description
1 polymer ?
#
loop_
_entity_poly.entity_id
_entity_poly.type
_entity_poly.pdbx_seq_one_letter_code
_entity_poly.pdbx_strand_id
1 'polypeptide(L)'
;MQHTDKAIAEFEAWAGGEAFGLSPAHFEKDEAGEYINYPTQCYWLVWQASRAKLVIELPPAIPMPDEDSYDDPDEFEQAEALALTANGMRHACRAAIEAAGVTVRG
;
A
#
# COMPACT_ATOMS: atom_id res chain seq x y z
N MET A 1 2.06 -13.96 -5.79
CA MET A 1 2.55 -12.58 -5.59
C MET A 1 3.69 -12.67 -4.61
N GLN A 2 4.92 -12.31 -4.96
CA GLN A 2 5.97 -12.12 -3.95
C GLN A 2 5.58 -10.87 -3.16
N HIS A 3 5.33 -11.01 -1.86
CA HIS A 3 4.97 -9.88 -1.00
C HIS A 3 6.21 -9.07 -0.65
N THR A 4 6.05 -7.76 -0.47
CA THR A 4 7.15 -6.87 -0.12
C THR A 4 7.59 -7.11 1.33
N ASP A 5 8.86 -6.80 1.64
CA ASP A 5 9.41 -6.88 3.00
C ASP A 5 8.59 -6.06 4.02
N LYS A 6 7.93 -4.99 3.56
CA LYS A 6 7.06 -4.16 4.40
C LYS A 6 5.81 -4.91 4.86
N ALA A 7 5.14 -5.64 3.97
CA ALA A 7 3.93 -6.38 4.32
C ALA A 7 4.22 -7.51 5.33
N ILE A 8 5.40 -8.12 5.22
CA ILE A 8 5.92 -9.12 6.17
C ILE A 8 6.15 -8.45 7.53
N ALA A 9 6.88 -7.33 7.57
CA ALA A 9 7.18 -6.62 8.81
C ALA A 9 5.91 -6.13 9.53
N GLU A 10 4.91 -5.62 8.80
CA GLU A 10 3.61 -5.23 9.37
C GLU A 10 2.87 -6.42 10.00
N PHE A 11 2.90 -7.57 9.34
CA PHE A 11 2.30 -8.79 9.88
C PHE A 11 3.02 -9.26 11.15
N GLU A 12 4.35 -9.35 11.14
CA GLU A 12 5.12 -9.84 12.30
C GLU A 12 4.95 -8.91 13.50
N ALA A 13 4.89 -7.59 13.29
CA ALA A 13 4.59 -6.62 14.35
C ALA A 13 3.18 -6.78 14.91
N TRP A 14 2.17 -7.01 14.06
CA TRP A 14 0.79 -7.24 14.48
C TRP A 14 0.63 -8.57 15.23
N ALA A 15 1.18 -9.66 14.67
CA ALA A 15 1.05 -11.00 15.22
C ALA A 15 1.89 -11.20 16.48
N GLY A 16 2.98 -10.44 16.62
CA GLY A 16 3.80 -10.38 17.83
C GLY A 16 3.26 -9.43 18.91
N GLY A 17 2.17 -8.71 18.63
CA GLY A 17 1.50 -7.86 19.61
C GLY A 17 0.75 -8.64 20.70
N GLU A 18 0.32 -7.93 21.75
CA GLU A 18 -0.34 -8.51 22.93
C GLU A 18 -1.58 -9.35 22.61
N ALA A 19 -2.26 -9.07 21.50
CA ALA A 19 -3.50 -9.75 21.13
C ALA A 19 -3.29 -11.20 20.65
N PHE A 20 -2.10 -11.54 20.12
CA PHE A 20 -1.85 -12.84 19.47
C PHE A 20 -0.68 -13.60 20.08
N GLY A 21 0.24 -12.92 20.77
CA GLY A 21 1.24 -13.54 21.64
C GLY A 21 2.32 -14.37 20.91
N LEU A 22 2.52 -14.17 19.61
CA LEU A 22 3.62 -14.83 18.90
C LEU A 22 4.95 -14.17 19.27
N SER A 23 5.87 -14.95 19.83
CA SER A 23 7.26 -14.51 20.06
C SER A 23 8.12 -14.57 18.78
N PRO A 24 9.29 -13.90 18.75
CA PRO A 24 10.20 -13.91 17.59
C PRO A 24 10.60 -15.30 17.08
N ALA A 25 10.66 -16.31 17.96
CA ALA A 25 10.96 -17.68 17.57
C ALA A 25 9.90 -18.31 16.65
N HIS A 26 8.67 -17.77 16.63
CA HIS A 26 7.61 -18.24 15.75
C HIS A 26 7.66 -17.64 14.34
N PHE A 27 8.55 -16.68 14.08
CA PHE A 27 8.70 -16.03 12.77
C PHE A 27 9.83 -16.64 11.93
N GLU A 28 10.42 -17.75 12.38
CA GLU A 28 11.39 -18.51 11.59
C GLU A 28 10.74 -19.02 10.30
N LYS A 29 11.46 -18.89 9.18
CA LYS A 29 11.03 -19.29 7.85
C LYS A 29 11.91 -20.41 7.30
N ASP A 30 11.31 -21.26 6.48
CA ASP A 30 12.04 -22.30 5.75
C ASP A 30 12.72 -21.76 4.49
N GLU A 31 13.37 -22.65 3.73
CA GLU A 31 14.04 -22.31 2.47
C GLU A 31 13.06 -21.82 1.37
N ALA A 32 11.76 -22.13 1.50
CA ALA A 32 10.71 -21.64 0.60
C ALA A 32 10.17 -20.26 1.02
N GLY A 33 10.57 -19.75 2.18
CA GLY A 33 10.13 -18.47 2.74
C GLY A 33 8.79 -18.54 3.47
N GLU A 34 8.29 -19.74 3.78
CA GLU A 34 7.08 -19.96 4.58
C GLU A 34 7.41 -20.00 6.06
N TYR A 35 6.49 -19.56 6.93
CA TYR A 35 6.70 -19.66 8.37
C TYR A 35 6.68 -21.14 8.80
N ILE A 36 7.72 -21.57 9.51
CA ILE A 36 7.84 -22.95 10.02
C ILE A 36 6.76 -23.22 11.08
N ASN A 37 6.45 -22.22 11.90
CA ASN A 37 5.41 -22.34 12.91
C ASN A 37 4.02 -22.34 12.27
N TYR A 38 3.28 -23.43 12.46
CA TYR A 38 1.96 -23.61 11.84
C TYR A 38 0.94 -22.51 12.21
N PRO A 39 0.75 -22.12 13.50
CA PRO A 39 -0.07 -20.96 13.85
C PRO A 39 0.32 -19.67 13.12
N THR A 40 1.61 -19.33 13.09
CA THR A 40 2.11 -18.16 12.36
C THR A 40 1.74 -18.23 10.89
N GLN A 41 1.96 -19.37 10.24
CA GLN A 41 1.64 -19.56 8.83
C GLN A 41 0.14 -19.42 8.55
N CYS A 42 -0.73 -19.96 9.41
CA CYS A 42 -2.17 -19.77 9.28
C CYS A 42 -2.57 -18.29 9.40
N TYR A 43 -2.02 -17.57 10.38
CA TYR A 43 -2.31 -16.14 10.54
C TYR A 43 -1.79 -15.33 9.36
N TRP A 44 -0.63 -15.68 8.81
CA TRP A 44 -0.07 -15.03 7.63
C TRP A 44 -0.98 -15.20 6.41
N LEU A 45 -1.48 -16.41 6.16
CA LEU A 45 -2.41 -16.68 5.05
C LEU A 45 -3.74 -15.91 5.22
N VAL A 46 -4.29 -15.86 6.44
CA VAL A 46 -5.52 -15.09 6.72
C VAL A 46 -5.27 -13.59 6.57
N TRP A 47 -4.13 -13.10 7.05
CA TRP A 47 -3.70 -11.70 6.90
C TRP A 47 -3.63 -11.31 5.42
N GLN A 48 -2.95 -12.11 4.61
CA GLN A 48 -2.88 -11.92 3.16
C GLN A 48 -4.27 -11.93 2.51
N ALA A 49 -5.09 -12.94 2.82
CA ALA A 49 -6.42 -13.09 2.24
C ALA A 49 -7.32 -11.89 2.56
N SER A 50 -7.28 -11.39 3.81
CA SER A 50 -8.07 -10.24 4.22
C SER A 50 -7.67 -8.96 3.47
N ARG A 51 -6.37 -8.70 3.33
CA ARG A 51 -5.85 -7.50 2.64
C ARG A 51 -6.02 -7.56 1.13
N ALA A 52 -5.95 -8.75 0.53
CA ALA A 52 -6.27 -8.95 -0.88
C ALA A 52 -7.75 -8.69 -1.20
N LYS A 53 -8.65 -8.80 -0.21
CA LYS A 53 -10.07 -8.47 -0.36
C LYS A 53 -10.40 -7.03 0.00
N LEU A 54 -9.54 -6.37 0.78
CA LEU A 54 -9.68 -4.94 1.05
C LEU A 54 -9.33 -4.15 -0.21
N VAL A 55 -10.27 -3.32 -0.65
CA VAL A 55 -10.11 -2.45 -1.81
C VAL A 55 -10.27 -1.02 -1.34
N ILE A 56 -9.27 -0.20 -1.59
CA ILE A 56 -9.30 1.24 -1.34
C ILE A 56 -9.58 1.95 -2.66
N GLU A 57 -10.63 2.76 -2.69
CA GLU A 57 -10.93 3.65 -3.81
C GLU A 57 -10.22 4.98 -3.58
N LEU A 58 -9.30 5.36 -4.48
CA LEU A 58 -8.69 6.68 -4.43
C LEU A 58 -9.59 7.70 -5.14
N PRO A 59 -9.55 8.98 -4.72
CA PRO A 59 -10.15 10.05 -5.50
C PRO A 59 -9.65 10.02 -6.96
N PRO A 60 -10.44 10.53 -7.92
CA PRO A 60 -9.99 10.62 -9.30
C PRO A 60 -8.72 11.48 -9.42
N ALA A 61 -7.93 11.22 -10.44
CA ALA A 61 -6.82 12.11 -10.79
C ALA A 61 -7.37 13.49 -11.18
N ILE A 62 -6.65 14.54 -10.81
CA ILE A 62 -6.97 15.89 -11.27
C ILE A 62 -6.59 15.95 -12.75
N PRO A 63 -7.49 16.35 -13.66
CA PRO A 63 -7.15 16.51 -15.06
C PRO A 63 -6.07 17.58 -15.22
N MET A 64 -5.14 17.36 -16.16
CA MET A 64 -4.19 18.41 -16.50
C MET A 64 -4.94 19.60 -17.11
N PRO A 65 -4.63 20.84 -16.70
CA PRO A 65 -5.20 22.01 -17.34
C PRO A 65 -4.80 22.07 -18.81
N ASP A 66 -5.67 22.62 -19.64
CA ASP A 66 -5.38 22.96 -21.02
C ASP A 66 -4.85 24.40 -21.07
N GLU A 67 -3.68 24.61 -21.66
CA GLU A 67 -3.02 25.93 -21.74
C GLU A 67 -3.92 26.94 -22.45
N ASP A 68 -4.63 26.51 -23.50
CA ASP A 68 -5.56 27.34 -24.28
C ASP A 68 -6.79 27.81 -23.48
N SER A 69 -7.01 27.27 -22.27
CA SER A 69 -8.11 27.66 -21.39
C SER A 69 -7.80 28.87 -20.50
N TYR A 70 -6.58 29.41 -20.55
CA TYR A 70 -6.13 30.50 -19.68
C TYR A 70 -5.62 31.68 -20.51
N ASP A 71 -6.09 32.88 -20.18
CA ASP A 71 -5.60 34.12 -20.79
C ASP A 71 -4.30 34.61 -20.15
N ASP A 72 -4.01 34.17 -18.91
CA ASP A 72 -2.82 34.51 -18.14
C ASP A 72 -1.88 33.29 -17.97
N PRO A 73 -0.64 33.34 -18.48
CA PRO A 73 0.34 32.27 -18.30
C PRO A 73 0.63 31.91 -16.84
N ASP A 74 0.58 32.89 -15.93
CA ASP A 74 0.87 32.66 -14.51
C ASP A 74 -0.28 31.85 -13.83
N GLU A 75 -1.51 32.00 -14.31
CA GLU A 75 -2.65 31.20 -13.84
C GLU A 75 -2.56 29.75 -14.34
N PHE A 76 -2.15 29.56 -15.60
CA PHE A 76 -1.89 28.24 -16.16
C PHE A 76 -0.79 27.50 -15.39
N GLU A 77 0.36 28.14 -15.15
CA GLU A 77 1.49 27.52 -14.42
C GLU A 77 1.06 27.08 -13.01
N GLN A 78 0.26 27.90 -12.31
CA GLN A 78 -0.27 27.56 -10.99
C GLN A 78 -1.22 26.36 -11.04
N ALA A 79 -2.14 26.33 -12.02
CA ALA A 79 -3.06 25.22 -12.20
C ALA A 79 -2.31 23.92 -12.55
N GLU A 80 -1.28 24.00 -13.40
CA GLU A 80 -0.45 22.88 -13.80
C GLU A 80 0.34 22.33 -12.61
N ALA A 81 1.01 23.20 -11.86
CA ALA A 81 1.77 22.84 -10.67
C ALA A 81 0.89 22.16 -9.62
N LEU A 82 -0.35 22.64 -9.42
CA LEU A 82 -1.33 22.01 -8.53
C LEU A 82 -1.70 20.61 -9.01
N ALA A 83 -2.05 20.45 -10.30
CA ALA A 83 -2.42 19.16 -10.87
C ALA A 83 -1.28 18.14 -10.78
N LEU A 84 -0.06 18.53 -11.12
CA LEU A 84 1.15 17.70 -11.00
C LEU A 84 1.40 17.27 -9.55
N THR A 85 1.34 18.21 -8.61
CA THR A 85 1.60 17.93 -7.19
C THR A 85 0.54 16.98 -6.62
N ALA A 86 -0.74 17.25 -6.88
CA ALA A 86 -1.84 16.42 -6.40
C ALA A 86 -1.79 15.00 -6.98
N ASN A 87 -1.55 14.87 -8.29
CA ASN A 87 -1.45 13.57 -8.95
C ASN A 87 -0.18 12.81 -8.52
N GLY A 88 0.92 13.50 -8.29
CA GLY A 88 2.15 12.92 -7.74
C GLY A 88 1.93 12.34 -6.35
N MET A 89 1.31 13.10 -5.43
CA MET A 89 0.93 12.61 -4.10
C MET A 89 0.00 11.41 -4.19
N ARG A 90 -1.03 11.49 -5.05
CA ARG A 90 -1.97 10.39 -5.27
C ARG A 90 -1.26 9.11 -5.75
N HIS A 91 -0.30 9.23 -6.66
CA HIS A 91 0.48 8.10 -7.14
C HIS A 91 1.36 7.50 -6.03
N ALA A 92 2.02 8.34 -5.23
CA ALA A 92 2.80 7.90 -4.07
C ALA A 92 1.93 7.15 -3.03
N CYS A 93 0.72 7.65 -2.75
CA CYS A 93 -0.23 6.98 -1.88
C CYS A 93 -0.62 5.59 -2.41
N ARG A 94 -0.96 5.47 -3.71
CA ARG A 94 -1.25 4.18 -4.34
C ARG A 94 -0.11 3.20 -4.11
N ALA A 95 1.11 3.59 -4.49
CA ALA A 95 2.27 2.73 -4.39
C ALA A 95 2.52 2.26 -2.95
N ALA A 96 2.38 3.16 -1.97
CA ALA A 96 2.55 2.82 -0.55
C ALA A 96 1.49 1.83 -0.03
N ILE A 97 0.24 1.94 -0.48
CA ILE A 97 -0.86 1.05 -0.12
C ILE A 97 -0.69 -0.33 -0.78
N GLU A 98 -0.35 -0.36 -2.07
CA GLU A 98 -0.09 -1.59 -2.81
C GLU A 98 1.13 -2.33 -2.26
N ALA A 99 2.19 -1.61 -1.90
CA ALA A 99 3.35 -2.19 -1.21
C ALA A 99 2.97 -2.82 0.13
N ALA A 100 1.96 -2.31 0.83
CA ALA A 100 1.41 -2.90 2.05
C ALA A 100 0.47 -4.10 1.78
N GLY A 101 0.35 -4.56 0.52
CA GLY A 101 -0.44 -5.72 0.13
C GLY A 101 -1.94 -5.47 0.05
N VAL A 102 -2.37 -4.21 -0.04
CA VAL A 102 -3.79 -3.82 -0.16
C VAL A 102 -4.08 -3.39 -1.59
N THR A 103 -5.24 -3.80 -2.12
CA THR A 103 -5.62 -3.45 -3.50
C THR A 103 -6.18 -2.03 -3.58
N VAL A 104 -5.81 -1.28 -4.62
CA VAL A 104 -6.29 0.09 -4.86
C VAL A 104 -7.03 0.19 -6.19
N ARG A 105 -8.12 0.95 -6.24
CA ARG A 105 -8.91 1.24 -7.45
C ARG A 105 -9.11 2.74 -7.65
N GLY A 106 -9.46 3.08 -8.90
CA GLY A 106 -9.61 4.44 -9.41
C GLY A 106 -8.27 5.10 -9.62
#